data_AF-A0A5K4F4U9-F1
#
_entry.id   AF-A0A5K4F4U9-F1
#
_cell.length_a   1.000
_cell.length_b   1.000
_cell.length_c   1.000
_cell.angle_alpha   90.00
_cell.angle_beta   90.00
_cell.angle_gamma   90.00
#
_symmetry.space_group_name_H-M   'P 1'
#
loop_
_entity.id
_entity.type
_entity.pdbx_description
1 polymer ?
#
loop_
_entity_poly.entity_id
_entity_poly.type
_entity_poly.pdbx_seq_one_letter_code
_entity_poly.pdbx_strand_id
1 'polypeptide(L)'
;MFVKPRRSSSFNNTETDHDAISALVDCAIPEQLASFQQTLKTFVNRNLNKLNLHVTDLENEMSDGVYFILLLGLLGNYFVPLHAYHITPTTDAQKLANLQVAFQLAHDVEGIDLEYNQPENVLRHDLKATLRLLYTLYTRYGDI
;
A
#
# COMPACT_ATOMS: atom_id res chain seq x y z
N MET A 1 1.26 -24.19 16.00
CA MET A 1 1.06 -24.83 14.68
C MET A 1 -0.22 -24.27 14.07
N PHE A 2 -0.10 -23.34 13.12
CA PHE A 2 -1.15 -23.04 12.13
C PHE A 2 -0.45 -22.45 10.90
N VAL A 3 -0.12 -23.33 9.95
CA VAL A 3 0.36 -22.94 8.62
C VAL A 3 -0.89 -22.84 7.75
N LYS A 4 -1.27 -21.62 7.34
CA LYS A 4 -2.32 -21.44 6.32
C LYS A 4 -1.77 -21.90 4.96
N PRO A 5 -2.59 -22.53 4.10
CA PRO A 5 -2.13 -22.96 2.79
C PRO A 5 -1.84 -21.73 1.90
N ARG A 6 -0.65 -21.72 1.27
CA ARG A 6 -0.28 -20.75 0.22
C ARG A 6 -1.29 -20.84 -0.92
N ARG A 7 -2.02 -19.75 -1.20
CA ARG A 7 -2.67 -19.57 -2.51
C ARG A 7 -1.55 -19.41 -3.54
N SER A 8 -1.47 -20.34 -4.48
CA SER A 8 -0.63 -20.26 -5.68
C SER A 8 -1.05 -19.03 -6.50
N SER A 9 -0.25 -17.98 -6.50
CA SER A 9 -0.41 -16.86 -7.41
C SER A 9 0.49 -17.05 -8.63
N SER A 10 -0.11 -17.01 -9.82
CA SER A 10 0.57 -16.91 -11.10
C SER A 10 1.52 -15.70 -11.08
N PHE A 11 2.81 -15.97 -11.03
CA PHE A 11 3.85 -15.01 -11.39
C PHE A 11 3.74 -14.79 -12.90
N ASN A 12 3.55 -13.54 -13.35
CA ASN A 12 3.90 -12.98 -14.68
C ASN A 12 3.10 -11.71 -15.09
N ASN A 13 2.23 -11.11 -14.25
CA ASN A 13 1.46 -9.91 -14.60
C ASN A 13 1.98 -8.59 -13.97
N THR A 14 2.95 -8.62 -13.06
CA THR A 14 3.36 -7.42 -12.29
C THR A 14 4.11 -6.41 -13.15
N GLU A 15 5.04 -6.85 -14.00
CA GLU A 15 5.89 -5.97 -14.82
C GLU A 15 5.06 -5.14 -15.82
N THR A 16 4.08 -5.75 -16.48
CA THR A 16 3.20 -5.08 -17.45
C THR A 16 2.26 -4.07 -16.79
N ASP A 17 1.77 -4.40 -15.59
CA ASP A 17 0.93 -3.50 -14.79
C ASP A 17 1.73 -2.30 -14.26
N HIS A 18 3.01 -2.50 -13.90
CA HIS A 18 3.90 -1.43 -13.46
C HIS A 18 4.18 -0.41 -14.58
N ASP A 19 4.41 -0.90 -15.80
CA ASP A 19 4.58 -0.03 -16.97
C ASP A 19 3.30 0.73 -17.31
N ALA A 20 2.12 0.11 -17.14
CA ALA A 20 0.84 0.76 -17.36
C ALA A 20 0.58 1.90 -16.35
N ILE A 21 0.86 1.69 -15.05
CA ILE A 21 0.77 2.77 -14.05
C ILE A 21 1.76 3.88 -14.39
N SER A 22 2.95 3.52 -14.86
CA SER A 22 3.96 4.49 -15.24
C SER A 22 3.49 5.37 -16.37
N ALA A 23 3.03 4.74 -17.46
CA ALA A 23 2.43 5.45 -18.58
C ALA A 23 1.22 6.28 -18.15
N LEU A 24 0.38 5.82 -17.23
CA LEU A 24 -0.80 6.56 -16.78
C LEU A 24 -0.44 7.83 -16.00
N VAL A 25 0.58 7.77 -15.15
CA VAL A 25 1.10 8.94 -14.43
C VAL A 25 1.87 9.88 -15.38
N ASP A 26 2.67 9.32 -16.30
CA ASP A 26 3.56 10.09 -17.18
C ASP A 26 2.84 10.69 -18.40
N CYS A 27 1.80 10.04 -18.94
CA CYS A 27 1.02 10.53 -20.09
C CYS A 27 0.05 11.69 -19.73
N ALA A 28 -0.03 12.07 -18.45
CA ALA A 28 -0.76 13.26 -18.00
C ALA A 28 -2.21 13.36 -18.50
N ILE A 29 -2.95 12.25 -18.66
CA ILE A 29 -4.41 12.28 -18.88
C ILE A 29 -5.06 12.45 -17.50
N PRO A 30 -5.39 13.69 -17.06
CA PRO A 30 -5.64 13.96 -15.64
C PRO A 30 -6.91 13.25 -15.15
N GLU A 31 -7.88 13.06 -16.05
CA GLU A 31 -9.15 12.40 -15.76
C GLU A 31 -9.00 10.90 -15.46
N GLN A 32 -8.13 10.21 -16.21
CA GLN A 32 -7.86 8.79 -15.97
C GLN A 32 -7.09 8.59 -14.67
N LEU A 33 -6.10 9.45 -14.41
CA LEU A 33 -5.37 9.46 -13.14
C LEU A 33 -6.28 9.72 -11.96
N ALA A 34 -7.15 10.73 -12.04
CA ALA A 34 -8.11 11.04 -10.98
C ALA A 34 -9.07 9.86 -10.72
N SER A 35 -9.58 9.22 -11.78
CA SER A 35 -10.47 8.05 -11.66
C SER A 35 -9.75 6.85 -11.02
N PHE A 36 -8.48 6.63 -11.38
CA PHE A 36 -7.65 5.58 -10.81
C PHE A 36 -7.36 5.83 -9.33
N GLN A 37 -6.92 7.04 -8.98
CA GLN A 37 -6.74 7.48 -7.59
C GLN A 37 -8.03 7.30 -6.78
N GLN A 38 -9.18 7.68 -7.33
CA GLN A 38 -10.47 7.55 -6.66
C GLN A 38 -10.84 6.09 -6.39
N THR A 39 -10.52 5.18 -7.31
CA THR A 39 -10.71 3.74 -7.15
C THR A 39 -9.87 3.21 -5.98
N LEU A 40 -8.57 3.53 -5.97
CA LEU A 40 -7.67 3.12 -4.88
C LEU A 40 -8.07 3.74 -3.54
N LYS A 41 -8.44 5.02 -3.52
CA LYS A 41 -8.93 5.70 -2.31
C LYS A 41 -10.20 5.05 -1.76
N THR A 42 -11.12 4.63 -2.63
CA THR A 42 -12.33 3.91 -2.23
C THR A 42 -11.97 2.56 -1.59
N PHE A 43 -11.03 1.81 -2.19
CA PHE A 43 -10.53 0.57 -1.62
C PHE A 43 -9.87 0.75 -0.24
N VAL A 44 -9.00 1.76 -0.09
CA VAL A 44 -8.35 2.11 1.18
C VAL A 44 -9.40 2.44 2.24
N ASN A 45 -10.32 3.36 1.93
CA ASN A 45 -11.35 3.81 2.87
C ASN A 45 -12.33 2.70 3.25
N ARG A 46 -12.70 1.81 2.32
CA ARG A 46 -13.54 0.64 2.62
C ARG A 46 -12.93 -0.22 3.74
N ASN A 47 -11.61 -0.34 3.78
CA ASN A 47 -10.90 -1.10 4.80
C ASN A 47 -10.67 -0.27 6.06
N LEU A 48 -10.09 0.92 5.94
CA LEU A 48 -9.74 1.78 7.09
C LEU A 48 -10.95 2.28 7.88
N ASN A 49 -12.13 2.41 7.24
CA ASN A 49 -13.37 2.74 7.95
C ASN A 49 -13.75 1.70 9.01
N LYS A 50 -13.26 0.45 8.94
CA LYS A 50 -13.44 -0.56 10.00
C LYS A 50 -12.79 -0.14 11.33
N LEU A 51 -11.84 0.79 11.28
CA LEU A 51 -11.17 1.40 12.43
C LEU A 51 -11.62 2.85 12.66
N ASN A 52 -12.68 3.31 11.98
CA ASN A 52 -13.12 4.71 11.95
C ASN A 52 -12.07 5.69 11.41
N LEU A 53 -11.20 5.23 10.50
CA LEU A 53 -10.21 6.05 9.83
C LEU A 53 -10.65 6.32 8.39
N HIS A 54 -10.41 7.55 7.91
CA HIS A 54 -10.77 8.00 6.57
C HIS A 54 -9.64 8.81 5.96
N VAL A 55 -9.27 8.47 4.73
CA VAL A 55 -8.21 9.10 3.95
C VAL A 55 -8.83 9.99 2.88
N THR A 56 -8.40 11.26 2.85
CA THR A 56 -8.83 12.23 1.85
C THR A 56 -7.79 12.43 0.75
N ASP A 57 -6.51 12.39 1.13
CA ASP A 57 -5.36 12.54 0.26
C ASP A 57 -4.41 11.33 0.42
N LEU A 58 -4.30 10.52 -0.63
CA LEU A 58 -3.47 9.31 -0.62
C LEU A 58 -1.97 9.62 -0.52
N GLU A 59 -1.50 10.69 -1.16
CA GLU A 59 -0.08 11.03 -1.26
C GLU A 59 0.46 11.56 0.06
N ASN A 60 -0.33 12.39 0.74
CA ASN A 60 0.07 13.03 1.98
C ASN A 60 -0.19 12.14 3.20
N GLU A 61 -1.39 11.56 3.32
CA GLU A 61 -1.79 10.86 4.55
C GLU A 61 -1.22 9.44 4.66
N MET A 62 -0.79 8.83 3.55
CA MET A 62 -0.18 7.49 3.56
C MET A 62 1.34 7.51 3.73
N SER A 63 1.97 8.69 3.57
CA SER A 63 3.44 8.88 3.50
C SER A 63 4.19 8.54 4.79
N ASP A 64 3.49 8.49 5.93
CA ASP A 64 4.09 8.19 7.23
C ASP A 64 4.11 6.69 7.57
N GLY A 65 3.54 5.87 6.68
CA GLY A 65 3.48 4.40 6.78
C GLY A 65 2.42 3.85 7.74
N VAL A 66 1.80 4.65 8.62
CA VAL A 66 0.87 4.15 9.64
C VAL A 66 -0.36 3.53 8.98
N TYR A 67 -0.95 4.22 8.02
CA TYR A 67 -2.13 3.73 7.32
C TYR A 67 -1.83 2.50 6.44
N PHE A 68 -0.62 2.37 5.90
CA PHE A 68 -0.21 1.15 5.19
C PHE A 68 -0.14 -0.05 6.11
N ILE A 69 0.47 0.09 7.30
CA ILE A 69 0.55 -0.99 8.30
C ILE A 69 -0.85 -1.45 8.72
N LEU A 70 -1.72 -0.48 9.05
CA LEU A 70 -3.10 -0.78 9.45
C LEU A 70 -3.90 -1.43 8.32
N LEU A 71 -3.76 -0.93 7.09
CA LEU A 71 -4.40 -1.49 5.92
C LEU A 71 -3.96 -2.94 5.70
N LEU A 72 -2.65 -3.24 5.76
CA LEU A 72 -2.13 -4.60 5.63
C LEU A 72 -2.69 -5.55 6.69
N GLY A 73 -2.73 -5.13 7.96
CA GLY A 73 -3.36 -5.93 9.02
C GLY A 73 -4.82 -6.25 8.74
N LEU A 74 -5.59 -5.26 8.26
CA LEU A 74 -7.00 -5.44 7.90
C LEU A 74 -7.19 -6.36 6.69
N LEU A 75 -6.32 -6.27 5.68
CA LEU A 75 -6.36 -7.11 4.48
C LEU A 75 -5.94 -8.56 4.76
N GLY A 76 -4.89 -8.75 5.56
CA GLY A 76 -4.40 -10.07 5.97
C GLY A 76 -5.18 -10.69 7.13
N ASN A 77 -6.13 -9.95 7.71
CA ASN A 77 -6.95 -10.34 8.86
C ASN A 77 -6.10 -10.74 10.09
N TYR A 78 -5.14 -9.89 10.43
CA TYR A 78 -4.34 -9.95 11.65
C TYR A 78 -4.12 -8.54 12.24
N PHE A 79 -3.67 -8.51 13.50
CA PHE A 79 -3.30 -7.26 14.15
C PHE A 79 -1.78 -7.10 14.13
N VAL A 80 -1.32 -5.92 13.72
CA VAL A 80 0.08 -5.53 13.87
C VAL A 80 0.26 -4.98 15.29
N PRO A 81 1.17 -5.52 16.11
CA PRO A 81 1.38 -5.03 17.46
C PRO A 81 1.79 -3.56 17.48
N LEU A 82 1.18 -2.76 18.37
CA LEU A 82 1.44 -1.32 18.46
C LEU A 82 2.88 -0.94 18.79
N HIS A 83 3.66 -1.84 19.39
CA HIS A 83 5.08 -1.63 19.67
C HIS A 83 5.98 -1.88 18.45
N ALA A 84 5.44 -2.44 17.36
CA ALA A 84 6.20 -2.74 16.15
C ALA A 84 6.39 -1.53 15.23
N TYR A 85 5.66 -0.43 15.47
CA TYR A 85 5.71 0.78 14.65
C TYR A 85 5.39 2.04 15.46
N HIS A 86 5.67 3.20 14.89
CA HIS A 86 5.38 4.50 15.49
C HIS A 86 3.97 4.96 15.11
N ILE A 87 3.03 4.96 16.07
CA ILE A 87 1.64 5.38 15.83
C ILE A 87 1.53 6.87 15.49
N THR A 88 2.40 7.68 16.10
CA THR A 88 2.45 9.14 15.89
C THR A 88 3.86 9.55 15.48
N PRO A 89 4.30 9.22 14.26
CA PRO A 89 5.66 9.51 13.82
C PRO A 89 5.83 11.02 13.64
N THR A 90 6.87 11.59 14.26
CA THR A 90 7.17 13.03 14.19
C THR A 90 8.43 13.34 13.38
N THR A 91 9.24 12.33 13.09
CA THR A 91 10.49 12.46 12.33
C THR A 91 10.49 11.58 11.10
N ASP A 92 11.22 11.99 10.06
CA ASP A 92 11.33 11.20 8.83
C ASP A 92 11.95 9.82 9.07
N ALA A 93 12.83 9.69 10.07
CA ALA A 93 13.36 8.39 10.49
C ALA A 93 12.26 7.45 11.02
N GLN A 94 11.32 7.97 11.82
CA GLN A 94 10.19 7.18 12.32
C GLN A 94 9.20 6.82 11.21
N LYS A 95 8.91 7.76 10.30
CA LYS A 95 8.07 7.51 9.12
C LYS A 95 8.69 6.46 8.21
N LEU A 96 9.99 6.57 7.93
CA LEU A 96 10.71 5.59 7.12
C LEU A 96 10.69 4.20 7.78
N ALA A 97 10.89 4.13 9.10
CA ALA A 97 10.80 2.87 9.83
C ALA A 97 9.40 2.24 9.70
N ASN A 98 8.33 3.04 9.80
CA ASN A 98 6.97 2.53 9.57
C ASN A 98 6.78 2.00 8.14
N LEU A 99 7.26 2.72 7.13
CA LEU A 99 7.19 2.27 5.75
C LEU A 99 7.98 0.97 5.54
N GLN A 100 9.15 0.83 6.15
CA GLN A 100 9.92 -0.42 6.13
C GLN A 100 9.13 -1.57 6.77
N VAL A 101 8.43 -1.33 7.88
CA VAL A 101 7.53 -2.35 8.48
C VAL A 101 6.41 -2.73 7.53
N ALA A 102 5.75 -1.75 6.89
CA ALA A 102 4.70 -2.04 5.90
C ALA A 102 5.23 -2.90 4.74
N PHE A 103 6.42 -2.58 4.22
CA PHE A 103 7.04 -3.33 3.13
C PHE A 103 7.43 -4.75 3.57
N GLN A 104 7.97 -4.90 4.78
CA GLN A 104 8.29 -6.21 5.35
C GLN A 104 7.03 -7.07 5.52
N LEU A 105 5.93 -6.49 6.01
CA LEU A 105 4.64 -7.18 6.13
C LEU A 105 4.10 -7.62 4.77
N ALA A 106 4.14 -6.73 3.77
CA ALA A 106 3.73 -7.08 2.41
C ALA A 106 4.57 -8.25 1.84
N HIS A 107 5.89 -8.24 2.04
CA HIS A 107 6.77 -9.29 1.56
C HIS A 107 6.61 -10.62 2.32
N ASP A 108 6.84 -10.60 3.63
CA ASP A 108 6.94 -11.81 4.44
C ASP A 108 5.60 -12.48 4.70
N VAL A 109 4.56 -11.66 4.94
CA VAL A 109 3.26 -12.16 5.38
C VAL A 109 2.34 -12.39 4.19
N GLU A 110 2.28 -11.42 3.27
CA GLU A 110 1.37 -11.49 2.13
C GLU A 110 1.98 -12.16 0.88
N GLY A 111 3.31 -12.32 0.85
CA GLY A 111 4.05 -12.84 -0.30
C GLY A 111 4.02 -11.90 -1.49
N ILE A 112 3.94 -10.58 -1.25
CA ILE A 112 3.92 -9.54 -2.27
C ILE A 112 5.35 -9.10 -2.54
N ASP A 113 5.75 -9.19 -3.81
CA ASP A 113 7.03 -8.62 -4.23
C ASP A 113 6.88 -7.12 -4.53
N LEU A 114 7.80 -6.33 -3.99
CA LEU A 114 7.82 -4.87 -4.07
C LEU A 114 9.12 -4.36 -4.72
N GLU A 115 9.72 -5.15 -5.62
CA GLU A 115 11.00 -4.87 -6.29
C GLU A 115 11.14 -3.42 -6.82
N TYR A 116 10.06 -2.84 -7.33
CA TYR A 116 10.04 -1.49 -7.92
C TYR A 116 9.62 -0.37 -6.96
N ASN A 117 9.32 -0.70 -5.70
CA ASN A 117 8.90 0.24 -4.70
C ASN A 117 10.03 0.42 -3.68
N GLN A 118 10.36 1.67 -3.38
CA GLN A 118 11.30 2.03 -2.33
C GLN A 118 10.54 2.83 -1.28
N PRO A 119 10.64 2.49 0.02
CA PRO A 119 9.92 3.20 1.07
C PRO A 119 10.29 4.69 1.09
N GLU A 120 11.52 5.06 0.73
CA GLU A 120 11.98 6.45 0.64
C GLU A 120 11.22 7.28 -0.38
N ASN A 121 10.72 6.67 -1.46
CA ASN A 121 9.93 7.39 -2.46
C ASN A 121 8.55 7.74 -1.90
N VAL A 122 7.91 6.81 -1.18
CA VAL A 122 6.62 7.06 -0.51
C VAL A 122 6.77 8.13 0.58
N LEU A 123 7.87 8.08 1.34
CA LEU A 123 8.19 9.11 2.34
C LEU A 123 8.31 10.51 1.72
N ARG A 124 8.84 10.60 0.50
CA ARG A 124 9.00 11.86 -0.26
C ARG A 124 7.73 12.30 -0.97
N HIS A 125 6.59 11.71 -0.64
CA HIS A 125 5.30 12.01 -1.28
C HIS A 125 5.32 11.71 -2.79
N ASP A 126 6.07 10.69 -3.23
CA ASP A 126 5.99 10.24 -4.61
C ASP A 126 4.64 9.56 -4.85
N LEU A 127 3.76 10.26 -5.56
CA LEU A 127 2.44 9.77 -5.90
C LEU A 127 2.51 8.45 -6.69
N LYS A 128 3.45 8.31 -7.61
CA LYS A 128 3.62 7.10 -8.43
C LYS A 128 3.98 5.91 -7.55
N ALA A 129 4.92 6.08 -6.61
CA ALA A 129 5.28 5.04 -5.66
C ALA A 129 4.10 4.65 -4.77
N THR A 130 3.35 5.63 -4.27
CA THR A 130 2.18 5.43 -3.41
C THR A 130 1.07 4.67 -4.13
N LEU A 131 0.70 5.10 -5.35
CA LEU A 131 -0.32 4.45 -6.16
C LEU A 131 0.08 3.05 -6.61
N ARG A 132 1.37 2.82 -6.93
CA ARG A 132 1.88 1.49 -7.24
C ARG A 132 1.69 0.53 -6.07
N LEU A 133 2.10 0.93 -4.87
CA LEU A 133 1.95 0.08 -3.68
C LEU A 133 0.47 -0.22 -3.40
N LEU A 134 -0.38 0.80 -3.45
CA LEU A 134 -1.82 0.65 -3.27
C LEU A 134 -2.47 -0.23 -4.34
N TYR A 135 -2.05 -0.10 -5.59
CA TYR A 135 -2.54 -0.95 -6.67
C TYR A 135 -2.12 -2.40 -6.49
N THR A 136 -0.88 -2.67 -6.08
CA THR A 136 -0.43 -4.03 -5.76
C THR A 136 -1.27 -4.66 -4.64
N LEU A 137 -1.65 -3.89 -3.63
CA LEU A 137 -2.58 -4.36 -2.59
C LEU A 137 -4.00 -4.55 -3.16
N TYR A 138 -4.45 -3.63 -4.01
CA TYR A 138 -5.77 -3.72 -4.65
C TYR A 138 -5.88 -4.95 -5.55
N THR A 139 -4.88 -5.28 -6.39
CA THR A 139 -4.94 -6.48 -7.24
C THR A 139 -4.90 -7.76 -6.42
N ARG A 140 -4.25 -7.75 -5.26
CA ARG A 140 -4.16 -8.90 -4.35
C ARG A 140 -5.45 -9.14 -3.54
N TYR A 141 -6.14 -8.08 -3.11
CA TYR A 141 -7.28 -8.15 -2.18
C TYR A 141 -8.59 -7.51 -2.68
N GLY A 142 -8.60 -6.97 -3.89
CA GLY A 142 -9.71 -6.17 -4.44
C GLY A 142 -11.00 -6.96 -4.66
N ASP A 143 -10.89 -8.28 -4.84
CA ASP A 143 -12.02 -9.20 -5.01
C ASP A 143 -12.67 -9.67 -3.70
N ILE A 144 -12.26 -9.12 -2.55
CA ILE A 144 -12.81 -9.45 -1.21
C ILE A 144 -13.79 -8.36 -0.77
#